data_AF-A0A2D6NX09-F1
#
_entry.id   AF-A0A2D6NX09-F1
#
_cell.length_a   1.000
_cell.length_b   1.000
_cell.length_c   1.000
_cell.angle_alpha   90.00
_cell.angle_beta   90.00
_cell.angle_gamma   90.00
#
_symmetry.space_group_name_H-M   'P 1'
#
loop_
_entity.id
_entity.type
_entity.pdbx_description
1 polymer ?
#
loop_
_entity_poly.entity_id
_entity_poly.type
_entity_poly.pdbx_seq_one_letter_code
_entity_poly.pdbx_strand_id
1 'polypeptide(L)'
;MVITKKQRIAAKKNIKKALKKWKSMSSRARALAQPQGRARKKPGTGGGGKFYRIVVRPKSEFTSFKIHDVGKRGHIERLAGRRKSGSWSTQAWLIAKTDIRVSENTLVGKTAHAKSVLSKLSRKPRKVSGNVFEAGFRKNIPERSKPTKAMRKAQKRNIKKAQKAHQKKRRK
;
A
#
# COMPACT_ATOMS: atom_id res chain seq x y z
N MET A 1 -42.20 -6.38 24.99
CA MET A 1 -41.49 -7.62 25.40
C MET A 1 -40.63 -7.33 26.62
N VAL A 2 -40.90 -7.98 27.76
CA VAL A 2 -40.11 -7.84 29.00
C VAL A 2 -39.04 -8.92 29.02
N ILE A 3 -37.76 -8.53 29.17
CA ILE A 3 -36.64 -9.47 29.24
C ILE A 3 -36.68 -10.18 30.59
N THR A 4 -36.73 -11.51 30.57
CA THR A 4 -36.81 -12.32 31.80
C THR A 4 -35.51 -12.26 32.60
N LYS A 5 -35.61 -12.46 33.93
CA LYS A 5 -34.45 -12.48 34.86
C LYS A 5 -33.41 -13.52 34.43
N LYS A 6 -33.86 -14.66 33.92
CA LYS A 6 -33.01 -15.74 33.37
C LYS A 6 -32.25 -15.30 32.12
N GLN A 7 -32.92 -14.60 31.19
CA GLN A 7 -32.28 -14.02 30.00
C GLN A 7 -31.22 -12.97 30.36
N ARG A 8 -31.47 -12.11 31.36
CA ARG A 8 -30.47 -11.14 31.87
C ARG A 8 -29.21 -11.83 32.41
N ILE A 9 -29.37 -12.90 33.21
CA ILE A 9 -28.23 -13.63 33.79
C ILE A 9 -27.42 -14.33 32.70
N ALA A 10 -28.09 -14.98 31.75
CA ALA A 10 -27.45 -15.62 30.61
C ALA A 10 -26.67 -14.60 29.76
N ALA A 11 -27.26 -13.44 29.48
CA ALA A 11 -26.59 -12.35 28.76
C ALA A 11 -25.33 -11.87 29.48
N LYS A 12 -25.38 -11.64 30.80
CA LYS A 12 -24.20 -11.25 31.61
C LYS A 12 -23.11 -12.30 31.57
N LYS A 13 -23.45 -13.59 31.71
CA LYS A 13 -22.48 -14.70 31.62
C LYS A 13 -21.82 -14.76 30.25
N ASN A 14 -22.59 -14.59 29.18
CA ASN A 14 -22.08 -14.58 27.81
C ASN A 14 -21.16 -13.39 27.54
N ILE A 15 -21.51 -12.20 28.01
CA ILE A 15 -20.65 -11.01 27.94
C ILE A 15 -19.33 -11.26 28.66
N LYS A 16 -19.36 -11.85 29.86
CA LYS A 16 -18.14 -12.16 30.64
C LYS A 16 -17.25 -13.18 29.94
N LYS A 17 -17.83 -14.23 29.33
CA LYS A 17 -17.11 -15.21 28.50
C LYS A 17 -16.48 -14.56 27.26
N ALA A 18 -17.23 -13.70 26.57
CA ALA A 18 -16.75 -12.97 25.40
C ALA A 18 -15.59 -12.02 25.76
N LEU A 19 -15.69 -11.29 26.88
CA LEU A 19 -14.62 -10.43 27.38
C LEU A 19 -13.36 -11.21 27.75
N LYS A 20 -13.49 -12.37 28.40
CA LYS A 20 -12.34 -13.24 28.73
C LYS A 20 -11.65 -13.75 27.46
N LYS A 21 -12.42 -14.14 26.44
CA LYS A 21 -11.90 -14.54 25.13
C LYS A 21 -11.23 -13.36 24.40
N TRP A 22 -11.80 -12.16 24.48
CA TRP A 22 -11.23 -10.96 23.88
C TRP A 22 -9.90 -10.56 24.53
N LYS A 23 -9.81 -10.61 25.87
CA LYS A 23 -8.59 -10.27 26.62
C LYS A 23 -7.46 -11.27 26.39
N SER A 24 -7.77 -12.55 26.17
CA SER A 24 -6.77 -13.59 25.88
C SER A 24 -6.26 -13.57 24.43
N MET A 25 -6.90 -12.83 23.52
CA MET A 25 -6.48 -12.73 22.14
C MET A 25 -5.34 -11.72 21.93
N SER A 26 -4.36 -12.10 21.10
CA SER A 26 -3.33 -11.17 20.63
C SER A 26 -3.94 -9.99 19.86
N SER A 27 -3.20 -8.87 19.78
CA SER A 27 -3.66 -7.68 19.04
C SER A 27 -4.08 -8.01 17.59
N ARG A 28 -3.33 -8.91 16.93
CA ARG A 28 -3.64 -9.39 15.58
C ARG A 28 -4.91 -10.25 15.53
N ALA A 29 -5.09 -11.15 16.50
CA ALA A 29 -6.28 -11.99 16.57
C ALA A 29 -7.55 -11.16 16.81
N ARG A 30 -7.47 -10.14 17.68
CA ARG A 30 -8.57 -9.17 17.90
C ARG A 30 -8.93 -8.41 16.62
N ALA A 31 -7.95 -7.92 15.88
CA ALA A 31 -8.19 -7.21 14.61
C ALA A 31 -8.87 -8.10 13.55
N LEU A 32 -8.53 -9.39 13.47
CA LEU A 32 -9.15 -10.33 12.54
C LEU A 32 -10.57 -10.78 12.95
N ALA A 33 -10.87 -10.75 14.25
CA ALA A 33 -12.17 -11.10 14.80
C ALA A 33 -13.21 -9.98 14.66
N GLN A 34 -12.80 -8.74 14.38
CA GLN A 34 -13.73 -7.63 14.19
C GLN A 34 -14.50 -7.79 12.86
N PRO A 35 -15.85 -7.89 12.91
CA PRO A 35 -16.67 -8.09 11.71
C PRO A 35 -16.61 -6.89 10.75
N GLN A 36 -16.45 -5.67 11.28
CA GLN A 36 -16.37 -4.43 10.50
C GLN A 36 -15.18 -4.41 9.52
N GLY A 37 -14.06 -5.10 9.86
CA GLY A 37 -12.87 -5.15 9.01
C GLY A 37 -12.92 -6.17 7.87
N ARG A 38 -13.73 -7.23 8.00
CA ARG A 38 -13.84 -8.32 7.00
C ARG A 38 -14.61 -7.90 5.74
N ALA A 39 -15.61 -7.04 5.88
CA ALA A 39 -16.44 -6.57 4.76
C ALA A 39 -15.74 -5.55 3.84
N ARG A 40 -14.60 -4.99 4.27
CA ARG A 40 -13.92 -3.94 3.52
C ARG A 40 -13.29 -4.51 2.23
N LYS A 41 -13.92 -4.20 1.08
CA LYS A 41 -13.34 -4.48 -0.24
C LYS A 41 -12.00 -3.76 -0.38
N LYS A 42 -11.01 -4.44 -0.99
CA LYS A 42 -9.71 -3.82 -1.30
C LYS A 42 -9.93 -2.60 -2.23
N PRO A 43 -9.17 -1.50 -2.05
CA PRO A 43 -9.22 -0.37 -2.97
C PRO A 43 -9.06 -0.82 -4.42
N GLY A 44 -9.99 -0.39 -5.29
CA GLY A 44 -10.06 -0.76 -6.71
C GLY A 44 -10.87 -2.02 -7.03
N THR A 45 -11.04 -2.97 -6.10
CA THR A 45 -11.67 -4.28 -6.39
C THR A 45 -13.20 -4.22 -6.48
N GLY A 46 -13.84 -3.22 -5.90
CA GLY A 46 -15.30 -3.10 -5.86
C GLY A 46 -15.96 -2.26 -6.96
N GLY A 47 -15.21 -1.73 -7.95
CA GLY A 47 -15.76 -0.86 -9.01
C GLY A 47 -16.15 0.56 -8.55
N GLY A 48 -16.74 0.72 -7.36
CA GLY A 48 -17.19 1.99 -6.77
C GLY A 48 -16.13 2.80 -6.00
N GLY A 49 -14.86 2.36 -5.96
CA GLY A 49 -13.79 3.09 -5.29
C GLY A 49 -13.32 4.34 -6.05
N LYS A 50 -12.74 5.31 -5.32
CA LYS A 50 -12.18 6.55 -5.89
C LYS A 50 -10.88 6.35 -6.69
N PHE A 51 -10.29 5.16 -6.66
CA PHE A 51 -8.97 4.86 -7.23
C PHE A 51 -9.01 3.71 -8.24
N TYR A 52 -8.18 3.83 -9.28
CA TYR A 52 -7.68 2.71 -10.05
C TYR A 52 -6.50 2.07 -9.34
N ARG A 53 -6.45 0.74 -9.32
CA ARG A 53 -5.35 -0.03 -8.72
C ARG A 53 -4.48 -0.61 -9.81
N ILE A 54 -3.22 -0.22 -9.86
CA ILE A 54 -2.22 -0.75 -10.78
C ILE A 54 -1.29 -1.68 -10.01
N VAL A 55 -1.48 -2.99 -10.15
CA VAL A 55 -0.64 -4.02 -9.56
C VAL A 55 0.68 -4.08 -10.33
N VAL A 56 1.80 -3.96 -9.61
CA VAL A 56 3.15 -4.02 -10.20
C VAL A 56 3.93 -5.27 -9.82
N ARG A 57 3.51 -5.94 -8.74
CA ARG A 57 4.09 -7.18 -8.22
C ARG A 57 3.01 -8.06 -7.61
N PRO A 58 3.15 -9.40 -7.68
CA PRO A 58 2.21 -10.32 -7.08
C PRO A 58 2.21 -10.17 -5.55
N LYS A 59 1.03 -10.37 -4.95
CA LYS A 59 0.84 -10.24 -3.49
C LYS A 59 1.68 -11.26 -2.70
N SER A 60 1.92 -12.44 -3.28
CA SER A 60 2.65 -13.56 -2.66
C SER A 60 4.10 -13.22 -2.30
N GLU A 61 4.71 -12.21 -2.93
CA GLU A 61 6.06 -11.74 -2.61
C GLU A 61 6.15 -11.00 -1.25
N PHE A 62 5.01 -10.71 -0.60
CA PHE A 62 4.94 -9.80 0.53
C PHE A 62 4.25 -10.41 1.76
N THR A 63 4.74 -10.04 2.95
CA THR A 63 4.23 -10.51 4.24
C THR A 63 3.32 -9.50 4.92
N SER A 64 3.56 -8.20 4.74
CA SER A 64 2.74 -7.12 5.28
C SER A 64 2.71 -5.93 4.31
N PHE A 65 1.71 -5.07 4.46
CA PHE A 65 1.47 -3.94 3.57
C PHE A 65 1.28 -2.64 4.34
N LYS A 66 1.70 -1.52 3.72
CA LYS A 66 1.44 -0.16 4.19
C LYS A 66 1.05 0.72 3.00
N ILE A 67 0.14 1.65 3.25
CA ILE A 67 -0.28 2.66 2.28
C ILE A 67 0.42 3.98 2.64
N HIS A 68 0.91 4.68 1.63
CA HIS A 68 1.53 5.99 1.77
C HIS A 68 1.02 6.91 0.67
N ASP A 69 0.52 8.10 1.00
CA ASP A 69 0.29 9.14 0.02
C ASP A 69 1.62 9.56 -0.65
N VAL A 70 1.58 9.78 -1.96
CA VAL A 70 2.73 10.26 -2.74
C VAL A 70 2.31 11.55 -3.44
N GLY A 71 2.71 12.68 -2.87
CA GLY A 71 2.31 14.02 -3.32
C GLY A 71 1.13 14.54 -2.50
N LYS A 72 0.12 15.10 -3.18
CA LYS A 72 -1.09 15.62 -2.52
C LYS A 72 -1.98 14.46 -2.02
N ARG A 73 -2.52 14.63 -0.83
CA ARG A 73 -3.40 13.64 -0.18
C ARG A 73 -4.60 13.32 -1.07
N GLY A 74 -4.90 12.02 -1.22
CA GLY A 74 -6.09 11.55 -1.94
C GLY A 74 -5.98 11.47 -3.47
N HIS A 75 -4.82 11.81 -4.04
CA HIS A 75 -4.57 11.75 -5.48
C HIS A 75 -3.86 10.45 -5.88
N ILE A 76 -2.67 10.22 -5.32
CA ILE A 76 -1.84 9.05 -5.63
C ILE A 76 -1.37 8.44 -4.32
N GLU A 77 -1.68 7.17 -4.13
CA GLU A 77 -1.19 6.40 -3.00
C GLU A 77 -0.32 5.24 -3.49
N ARG A 78 0.73 4.96 -2.73
CA ARG A 78 1.61 3.83 -2.95
C ARG A 78 1.29 2.75 -1.93
N LEU A 79 0.88 1.58 -2.43
CA LEU A 79 0.78 0.38 -1.64
C LEU A 79 2.14 -0.32 -1.62
N ALA A 80 2.89 -0.11 -0.55
CA ALA A 80 4.16 -0.77 -0.31
C ALA A 80 3.95 -2.08 0.45
N GLY A 81 4.72 -3.10 0.11
CA GLY A 81 4.76 -4.36 0.82
C GLY A 81 6.16 -4.65 1.36
N ARG A 82 6.22 -5.24 2.55
CA ARG A 82 7.44 -5.81 3.14
C ARG A 82 7.63 -7.23 2.62
N ARG A 83 8.81 -7.55 2.09
CA ARG A 83 9.18 -8.88 1.61
C ARG A 83 9.65 -9.78 2.75
N LYS A 84 9.77 -11.08 2.49
CA LYS A 84 10.34 -12.05 3.44
C LYS A 84 11.75 -11.64 3.90
N SER A 85 12.58 -11.08 3.00
CA SER A 85 13.90 -10.54 3.34
C SER A 85 13.88 -9.25 4.18
N GLY A 86 12.71 -8.72 4.53
CA GLY A 86 12.57 -7.47 5.28
C GLY A 86 12.63 -6.19 4.43
N SER A 87 13.07 -6.27 3.17
CA SER A 87 13.08 -5.14 2.24
C SER A 87 11.65 -4.68 1.90
N TRP A 88 11.48 -3.37 1.67
CA TRP A 88 10.22 -2.79 1.22
C TRP A 88 10.22 -2.58 -0.28
N SER A 89 9.10 -2.87 -0.93
CA SER A 89 8.92 -2.65 -2.37
C SER A 89 7.48 -2.28 -2.69
N THR A 90 7.26 -1.61 -3.82
CA THR A 90 5.91 -1.29 -4.27
C THR A 90 5.19 -2.54 -4.75
N GLN A 91 3.99 -2.80 -4.21
CA GLN A 91 3.10 -3.87 -4.69
C GLN A 91 2.10 -3.34 -5.70
N ALA A 92 1.52 -2.16 -5.43
CA ALA A 92 0.59 -1.50 -6.34
C ALA A 92 0.63 0.02 -6.19
N TRP A 93 0.20 0.71 -7.24
CA TRP A 93 -0.14 2.12 -7.21
C TRP A 93 -1.67 2.27 -7.17
N LEU A 94 -2.15 3.19 -6.35
CA LEU A 94 -3.55 3.63 -6.35
C LEU A 94 -3.55 5.04 -6.91
N ILE A 95 -4.24 5.28 -8.02
CA ILE A 95 -4.33 6.60 -8.65
C ILE A 95 -5.80 6.98 -8.74
N ALA A 96 -6.13 8.19 -8.28
CA ALA A 96 -7.48 8.68 -8.25
C ALA A 96 -8.06 8.71 -9.67
N LYS A 97 -9.37 8.41 -9.79
CA LYS A 97 -10.10 8.47 -11.07
C LYS A 97 -10.12 9.90 -11.65
N THR A 98 -9.95 10.92 -10.82
CA THR A 98 -9.82 12.32 -11.26
C THR A 98 -8.52 12.57 -12.00
N ASP A 99 -7.46 11.82 -11.69
CA ASP A 99 -6.11 12.05 -12.22
C ASP A 99 -5.79 11.16 -13.43
N ILE A 100 -6.65 10.21 -13.78
CA ILE A 100 -6.46 9.23 -14.86
C ILE A 100 -7.76 9.05 -15.66
N ARG A 101 -7.64 8.85 -16.97
CA ARG A 101 -8.72 8.32 -17.82
C ARG A 101 -8.38 6.93 -18.34
N VAL A 102 -9.40 6.14 -18.63
CA VAL A 102 -9.24 4.87 -19.35
C VAL A 102 -9.40 5.17 -20.84
N SER A 103 -8.45 4.72 -21.66
CA SER A 103 -8.48 4.80 -23.13
C SER A 103 -8.02 3.45 -23.66
N GLU A 104 -8.80 2.81 -24.53
CA GLU A 104 -8.40 1.53 -25.16
C GLU A 104 -7.90 0.48 -24.14
N ASN A 105 -8.67 0.25 -23.08
CA ASN A 105 -8.34 -0.67 -21.98
C ASN A 105 -7.00 -0.40 -21.24
N THR A 106 -6.44 0.80 -21.42
CA THR A 106 -5.20 1.25 -20.79
C THR A 106 -5.46 2.53 -19.99
N LEU A 107 -4.64 2.77 -18.96
CA LEU A 107 -4.70 4.01 -18.18
C LEU A 107 -3.83 5.12 -18.77
N VAL A 108 -4.41 6.30 -18.93
CA VAL A 108 -3.75 7.52 -19.40
C VAL A 108 -3.82 8.59 -18.31
N GLY A 109 -2.66 9.11 -17.90
CA GLY A 109 -2.56 10.15 -16.87
C GLY A 109 -3.04 11.51 -17.36
N LYS A 110 -3.95 12.15 -16.62
CA LYS A 110 -4.38 13.54 -16.84
C LYS A 110 -3.37 14.51 -16.20
N THR A 111 -2.95 14.24 -14.96
CA THR A 111 -2.02 15.10 -14.21
C THR A 111 -0.55 14.73 -14.43
N ALA A 112 0.35 15.69 -14.23
CA ALA A 112 1.80 15.48 -14.36
C ALA A 112 2.31 14.37 -13.43
N HIS A 113 1.81 14.31 -12.19
CA HIS A 113 2.18 13.26 -11.24
C HIS A 113 1.70 11.88 -11.68
N ALA A 114 0.46 11.75 -12.17
CA ALA A 114 -0.04 10.48 -12.69
C ALA A 114 0.75 10.03 -13.92
N LYS A 115 1.02 10.94 -14.86
CA LYS A 115 1.91 10.68 -16.01
C LYS A 115 3.30 10.20 -15.57
N SER A 116 3.88 10.83 -14.54
CA SER A 116 5.17 10.45 -13.98
C SER A 116 5.16 9.07 -13.32
N VAL A 117 4.06 8.66 -12.69
CA VAL A 117 3.94 7.30 -12.12
C VAL A 117 3.83 6.28 -13.25
N LEU A 118 2.97 6.53 -14.23
CA LEU A 118 2.74 5.63 -15.36
C LEU A 118 3.99 5.44 -16.23
N SER A 119 4.78 6.49 -16.47
CA SER A 119 6.03 6.40 -17.25
C SER A 119 7.12 5.57 -16.56
N LYS A 120 7.04 5.39 -15.24
CA LYS A 120 7.98 4.58 -14.46
C LYS A 120 7.63 3.10 -14.46
N LEU A 121 6.46 2.72 -14.96
CA LEU A 121 6.06 1.34 -15.10
C LEU A 121 6.80 0.71 -16.29
N SER A 122 7.12 -0.57 -16.20
CA SER A 122 7.86 -1.25 -17.28
C SER A 122 7.00 -1.52 -18.50
N ARG A 123 5.68 -1.56 -18.34
CA ARG A 123 4.70 -1.80 -19.41
C ARG A 123 3.49 -0.90 -19.16
N LYS A 124 2.76 -0.55 -20.21
CA LYS A 124 1.47 0.15 -20.10
C LYS A 124 0.50 -0.68 -19.24
N PRO A 125 -0.27 -0.07 -18.32
CA PRO A 125 -1.21 -0.81 -17.49
C PRO A 125 -2.29 -1.47 -18.33
N ARG A 126 -2.40 -2.80 -18.26
CA ARG A 126 -3.47 -3.57 -18.92
C ARG A 126 -4.58 -3.83 -17.93
N LYS A 127 -5.84 -3.62 -18.34
CA LYS A 127 -7.00 -3.93 -17.50
C LYS A 127 -7.06 -5.43 -17.20
N VAL A 128 -7.28 -5.78 -15.94
CA VAL A 128 -7.48 -7.17 -15.48
C VAL A 128 -8.94 -7.37 -15.10
N SER A 129 -9.46 -6.55 -14.18
CA SER A 129 -10.85 -6.67 -13.73
C SER A 129 -11.32 -5.37 -13.07
N GLY A 130 -12.55 -4.92 -13.34
CA GLY A 130 -13.11 -3.68 -12.76
C GLY A 130 -12.16 -2.49 -12.91
N ASN A 131 -11.69 -1.94 -11.78
CA ASN A 131 -10.71 -0.85 -11.72
C ASN A 131 -9.28 -1.33 -11.41
N VAL A 132 -9.00 -2.62 -11.61
CA VAL A 132 -7.69 -3.24 -11.39
C VAL A 132 -6.99 -3.41 -12.74
N PHE A 133 -5.78 -2.88 -12.78
CA PHE A 133 -4.85 -2.96 -13.90
C PHE A 133 -3.58 -3.64 -13.43
N GLU A 134 -2.88 -4.25 -14.35
CA GLU A 134 -1.56 -4.84 -14.11
C GLU A 134 -0.52 -4.16 -15.00
N ALA A 135 0.64 -3.89 -14.42
CA ALA A 135 1.79 -3.39 -15.12
C ALA A 135 3.05 -4.09 -14.59
N GLY A 136 4.11 -4.15 -15.39
CA GLY A 136 5.40 -4.59 -14.85
C GLY A 136 6.00 -3.52 -13.94
N PHE A 137 6.57 -3.90 -12.80
CA PHE A 137 7.56 -3.04 -12.14
C PHE A 137 8.77 -2.83 -13.06
N ARG A 138 9.50 -1.71 -12.92
CA ARG A 138 10.74 -1.42 -13.67
C ARG A 138 11.58 -2.67 -13.86
N LYS A 139 12.13 -2.90 -15.06
CA LYS A 139 13.03 -4.02 -15.37
C LYS A 139 14.00 -4.25 -14.21
N ASN A 140 14.08 -5.50 -13.75
CA ASN A 140 15.04 -5.88 -12.72
C ASN A 140 16.45 -5.69 -13.30
N ILE A 141 17.22 -4.78 -12.70
CA ILE A 141 18.62 -4.57 -13.10
C ILE A 141 19.45 -5.63 -12.35
N PRO A 142 20.19 -6.51 -13.05
CA PRO A 142 21.03 -7.53 -12.43
C PRO A 142 21.97 -6.92 -11.38
N GLU A 143 22.25 -7.63 -10.29
CA GLU A 143 23.12 -7.11 -9.22
C GLU A 143 24.53 -6.81 -9.72
N ARG A 144 25.07 -7.65 -10.61
CA ARG A 144 26.34 -7.40 -11.32
C ARG A 144 26.39 -6.07 -12.07
N SER A 145 25.24 -5.54 -12.49
CA SER A 145 25.12 -4.28 -13.22
C SER A 145 24.87 -3.09 -12.30
N LYS A 146 24.73 -3.33 -10.99
CA LYS A 146 24.68 -2.28 -9.97
C LYS A 146 26.12 -2.00 -9.49
N PRO A 147 26.47 -0.74 -9.17
CA PRO A 147 25.60 0.43 -9.13
C PRO A 147 25.42 1.09 -10.52
N THR A 148 24.16 1.39 -10.87
CA THR A 148 23.80 2.10 -12.11
C THR A 148 24.32 3.55 -12.11
N LYS A 149 24.44 4.19 -13.29
CA LYS A 149 24.83 5.62 -13.40
C LYS A 149 23.97 6.53 -12.51
N ALA A 150 22.66 6.27 -12.43
CA ALA A 150 21.74 7.01 -11.55
C ALA A 150 22.06 6.79 -10.07
N MET A 151 22.36 5.54 -9.66
CA MET A 151 22.76 5.21 -8.29
C MET A 151 24.08 5.89 -7.91
N ARG A 152 25.08 5.87 -8.80
CA ARG A 152 26.36 6.57 -8.57
C ARG A 152 26.17 8.07 -8.40
N LYS A 153 25.32 8.70 -9.23
CA LYS A 153 24.97 10.13 -9.09
C LYS A 153 24.29 10.42 -7.75
N ALA A 154 23.33 9.58 -7.34
CA ALA A 154 22.64 9.73 -6.06
C ALA A 154 23.60 9.54 -4.86
N GLN A 155 24.45 8.52 -4.91
CA GLN A 155 25.46 8.26 -3.88
C GLN A 155 26.42 9.46 -3.73
N LYS A 156 26.96 9.99 -4.84
CA LYS A 156 27.81 11.19 -4.81
C LYS A 156 27.10 12.39 -4.17
N ARG A 157 25.81 12.61 -4.48
CA ARG A 157 25.01 13.69 -3.88
C ARG A 157 24.82 13.49 -2.38
N ASN A 158 24.54 12.26 -1.94
CA ASN A 158 24.36 11.94 -0.52
C ASN A 158 25.66 12.10 0.27
N ILE A 159 26.79 11.65 -0.29
CA ILE A 159 28.13 11.85 0.31
C ILE A 159 28.41 13.34 0.48
N LYS A 160 28.22 14.16 -0.56
CA LYS A 160 28.38 15.63 -0.46
C LYS A 160 27.47 16.24 0.60
N LYS A 161 26.22 15.77 0.71
CA LYS A 161 25.27 16.24 1.73
C LYS A 161 25.74 15.89 3.15
N ALA A 162 26.24 14.66 3.34
CA ALA A 162 26.78 14.20 4.62
C ALA A 162 28.05 14.98 5.01
N GLN A 163 28.98 15.19 4.08
CA GLN A 163 30.19 16.00 4.29
C GLN A 163 29.85 17.43 4.73
N LYS A 164 28.90 18.09 4.05
CA LYS A 164 28.42 19.43 4.44
C LYS A 164 27.80 19.44 5.83
N ALA A 165 26.99 18.45 6.17
CA ALA A 165 26.40 18.34 7.51
C ALA A 165 27.46 18.15 8.59
N HIS A 166 28.48 17.33 8.32
CA HIS A 166 29.61 17.11 9.21
C HIS A 166 30.46 18.37 9.41
N GLN A 167 30.78 19.09 8.33
CA GLN A 167 31.49 20.38 8.39
C GLN A 167 30.71 21.42 9.20
N LYS A 168 29.38 21.49 9.05
CA LYS A 168 28.53 22.37 9.89
C LYS A 168 28.58 21.99 11.36
N LYS A 169 28.60 20.69 11.69
CA LYS A 169 28.70 20.21 13.07
C LYS A 169 30.06 20.53 13.71
N ARG A 170 31.17 20.46 12.96
CA ARG A 170 32.51 20.81 13.45
C ARG A 170 32.76 22.30 13.62
N ARG A 171 31.98 23.15 12.96
CA ARG A 171 32.07 24.63 13.05
C ARG A 171 31.16 25.20 14.15
N LYS A 172 30.45 24.35 14.87
CA LYS A 172 29.56 24.68 15.98
C LYS A 172 30.18 24.16 17.26
#